data_AF-A0A7W1J8Y2-F1
#
_entry.id   AF-A0A7W1J8Y2-F1
#
_cell.length_a   1.000
_cell.length_b   1.000
_cell.length_c   1.000
_cell.angle_alpha   90.00
_cell.angle_beta   90.00
_cell.angle_gamma   90.00
#
_symmetry.space_group_name_H-M   'P 1'
#
loop_
_entity.id
_entity.type
_entity.pdbx_description
1 polymer ?
#
loop_
_entity_poly.entity_id
_entity_poly.type
_entity_poly.pdbx_seq_one_letter_code
_entity_poly.pdbx_strand_id
1 'polypeptide(L)'
;MSDEFFASNRQNMQAVAMALDALSDMAPEFRGREEHSETWFYDMACETVAGNYRLLYLIDGLSGAATVWQSRVGTRLLVQETIAVIEQMGGILTRTFENQVIAITNNPRLLEPLQESAKEFATFRRINDKEIRGFQKSLNLIETSKKRERIVFDQDLDTGAVMKLALATVIWVSGFGKGVTLVISALRGKGEG
;
A
#
# COMPACT_ATOMS: atom_id res chain seq x y z
N MET A 1 -0.99 8.59 21.15
CA MET A 1 -2.00 8.31 20.10
C MET A 1 -3.36 8.39 20.78
N SER A 2 -4.33 9.11 20.22
CA SER A 2 -5.63 9.37 20.86
C SER A 2 -6.70 8.34 20.44
N ASP A 3 -7.75 8.18 21.24
CA ASP A 3 -8.90 7.33 20.92
C ASP A 3 -9.62 7.74 19.63
N GLU A 4 -9.59 9.03 19.30
CA GLU A 4 -10.10 9.59 18.04
C GLU A 4 -9.39 9.02 16.81
N PHE A 5 -8.07 8.81 16.91
CA PHE A 5 -7.29 8.22 15.82
C PHE A 5 -7.74 6.77 15.55
N PHE A 6 -8.00 5.97 16.58
CA PHE A 6 -8.45 4.58 16.41
C PHE A 6 -9.90 4.48 15.94
N ALA A 7 -10.77 5.36 16.40
CA ALA A 7 -12.13 5.47 15.86
C ALA A 7 -12.10 5.81 14.36
N SER A 8 -11.27 6.77 13.95
CA SER A 8 -11.04 7.10 12.54
C SER A 8 -10.44 5.92 11.76
N ASN A 9 -9.50 5.18 12.35
CA ASN A 9 -8.89 4.00 11.73
C ASN A 9 -9.92 2.90 11.42
N ARG A 10 -10.83 2.61 12.37
CA ARG A 10 -11.92 1.64 12.16
C ARG A 10 -12.91 2.09 11.08
N GLN A 11 -13.25 3.37 11.04
CA GLN A 11 -14.07 3.94 9.96
C GLN A 11 -13.37 3.80 8.60
N ASN A 12 -12.06 4.09 8.53
CA ASN A 12 -11.27 3.90 7.34
C ASN A 12 -11.23 2.43 6.90
N MET A 13 -11.06 1.49 7.85
CA MET A 13 -11.13 0.05 7.54
C MET A 13 -12.49 -0.34 6.94
N GLN A 14 -13.59 0.18 7.48
CA GLN A 14 -14.92 -0.09 6.94
C GLN A 14 -15.07 0.46 5.52
N ALA A 15 -14.60 1.69 5.27
CA ALA A 15 -14.62 2.27 3.93
C ALA A 15 -13.78 1.47 2.93
N VAL A 16 -12.59 1.01 3.34
CA VAL A 16 -11.72 0.17 2.50
C VAL A 16 -12.31 -1.22 2.27
N ALA A 17 -12.98 -1.81 3.27
CA ALA A 17 -13.69 -3.08 3.11
C ALA A 17 -14.82 -2.97 2.08
N MET A 18 -15.62 -1.89 2.15
CA MET A 18 -16.65 -1.62 1.14
C MET A 18 -16.06 -1.43 -0.27
N ALA A 19 -14.87 -0.84 -0.38
CA ALA A 19 -14.17 -0.72 -1.66
C ALA A 19 -13.68 -2.08 -2.18
N LEU A 20 -13.23 -3.00 -1.31
CA LEU A 20 -12.89 -4.37 -1.71
C LEU A 20 -14.11 -5.13 -2.22
N ASP A 21 -15.25 -5.00 -1.55
CA ASP A 21 -16.50 -5.63 -1.99
C ASP A 21 -16.91 -5.10 -3.38
N ALA A 22 -16.88 -3.77 -3.56
CA ALA A 22 -17.19 -3.16 -4.85
C ALA A 22 -16.23 -3.61 -5.98
N LEU A 23 -14.93 -3.76 -5.68
CA LEU A 23 -13.96 -4.28 -6.65
C LEU A 23 -14.25 -5.75 -6.97
N SER A 24 -14.57 -6.58 -5.97
CA SER A 24 -14.96 -7.98 -6.19
C SER A 24 -16.19 -8.10 -7.10
N ASP A 25 -17.19 -7.23 -6.92
CA ASP A 25 -18.38 -7.20 -7.77
C ASP A 25 -18.06 -6.80 -9.22
N MET A 26 -17.02 -5.98 -9.43
CA MET A 26 -16.53 -5.59 -10.75
C MET A 26 -15.66 -6.66 -11.42
N ALA A 27 -15.16 -7.65 -10.69
CA ALA A 27 -14.27 -8.70 -11.23
C ALA A 27 -14.78 -9.38 -12.53
N PRO A 28 -16.07 -9.69 -12.69
CA PRO A 28 -16.59 -10.28 -13.92
C PRO A 28 -16.44 -9.38 -15.15
N GLU A 29 -16.48 -8.04 -14.98
CA GLU A 29 -16.34 -7.07 -16.07
C GLU A 29 -14.93 -7.08 -16.68
N PHE A 30 -13.93 -7.54 -15.93
CA PHE A 30 -12.52 -7.59 -16.35
C PHE A 30 -12.04 -9.00 -16.71
N ARG A 31 -12.64 -10.07 -16.17
CA ARG A 31 -12.26 -11.48 -16.45
C ARG A 31 -12.35 -11.91 -17.93
N GLY A 32 -13.05 -11.16 -18.77
CA GLY A 32 -13.25 -11.47 -20.18
C GLY A 32 -12.68 -10.42 -21.15
N ARG A 33 -11.96 -9.40 -20.65
CA ARG A 33 -11.41 -8.37 -21.52
C ARG A 33 -10.07 -8.82 -22.09
N GLU A 34 -9.89 -8.67 -23.40
CA GLU A 34 -8.65 -9.03 -24.09
C GLU A 34 -7.52 -8.01 -23.83
N GLU A 35 -7.88 -6.76 -23.49
CA GLU A 35 -6.92 -5.70 -23.21
C GLU A 35 -6.20 -5.92 -21.87
N HIS A 36 -4.91 -6.27 -21.96
CA HIS A 36 -4.02 -6.55 -20.82
C HIS A 36 -3.91 -5.38 -19.85
N SER A 37 -4.17 -4.18 -20.36
CA SER A 37 -3.94 -2.93 -19.67
C SER A 37 -5.10 -2.59 -18.71
N GLU A 38 -6.36 -2.83 -19.10
CA GLU A 38 -7.53 -2.63 -18.23
C GLU A 38 -7.54 -3.64 -17.07
N THR A 39 -7.16 -4.88 -17.34
CA THR A 39 -6.96 -5.91 -16.33
C THR A 39 -5.85 -5.52 -15.36
N TRP A 40 -4.73 -4.99 -15.87
CA TRP A 40 -3.64 -4.48 -15.04
C TRP A 40 -4.09 -3.33 -14.11
N PHE A 41 -4.94 -2.41 -14.58
CA PHE A 41 -5.47 -1.35 -13.71
C PHE A 41 -6.40 -1.87 -12.62
N TYR A 42 -7.23 -2.85 -12.95
CA TYR A 42 -8.10 -3.51 -11.99
C TYR A 42 -7.28 -4.25 -10.91
N ASP A 43 -6.27 -5.01 -11.31
CA ASP A 43 -5.37 -5.72 -10.41
C ASP A 43 -4.63 -4.73 -9.49
N MET A 44 -4.09 -3.64 -10.06
CA MET A 44 -3.45 -2.57 -9.29
C MET A 44 -4.41 -1.94 -8.25
N ALA A 45 -5.67 -1.72 -8.61
CA ALA A 45 -6.67 -1.19 -7.68
C ALA A 45 -6.93 -2.17 -6.53
N CYS A 46 -7.11 -3.46 -6.84
CA CYS A 46 -7.28 -4.52 -5.86
C CYS A 46 -6.09 -4.60 -4.90
N GLU A 47 -4.87 -4.59 -5.44
CA GLU A 47 -3.63 -4.63 -4.64
C GLU A 47 -3.50 -3.41 -3.72
N THR A 48 -3.81 -2.23 -4.23
CA THR A 48 -3.76 -0.97 -3.47
C THR A 48 -4.74 -0.97 -2.30
N VAL A 49 -6.01 -1.31 -2.57
CA VAL A 49 -7.07 -1.32 -1.54
C VAL A 49 -6.82 -2.43 -0.52
N ALA A 50 -6.40 -3.62 -0.96
CA ALA A 50 -6.09 -4.73 -0.07
C ALA A 50 -4.86 -4.44 0.81
N GLY A 51 -3.80 -3.85 0.25
CA GLY A 51 -2.63 -3.41 1.01
C GLY A 51 -3.00 -2.39 2.09
N ASN A 52 -3.86 -1.42 1.74
CA ASN A 52 -4.34 -0.42 2.71
C ASN A 52 -5.13 -1.07 3.85
N TYR A 53 -6.04 -2.00 3.52
CA TYR A 53 -6.82 -2.73 4.52
C TYR A 53 -5.94 -3.49 5.50
N ARG A 54 -4.94 -4.24 5.00
CA ARG A 54 -4.04 -5.04 5.84
C ARG A 54 -3.22 -4.15 6.79
N LEU A 55 -2.74 -3.01 6.32
CA LEU A 55 -2.04 -2.05 7.17
C LEU A 55 -2.94 -1.46 8.25
N LEU A 56 -4.14 -0.98 7.90
CA LEU A 56 -5.09 -0.43 8.86
C LEU A 56 -5.49 -1.46 9.93
N TYR A 57 -5.69 -2.73 9.52
CA TYR A 57 -6.00 -3.84 10.42
C TYR A 57 -4.85 -4.11 11.41
N LEU A 58 -3.61 -4.18 10.93
CA LEU A 58 -2.43 -4.40 11.78
C LEU A 58 -2.18 -3.22 12.73
N ILE A 59 -2.46 -1.99 12.30
CA ILE A 59 -2.39 -0.79 13.14
C ILE A 59 -3.42 -0.84 14.27
N ASP A 60 -4.68 -1.20 13.96
CA ASP A 60 -5.73 -1.37 14.97
C ASP A 60 -5.37 -2.49 15.95
N GLY A 61 -4.93 -3.64 15.43
CA GLY A 61 -4.54 -4.80 16.23
C GLY A 61 -3.37 -4.54 17.17
N LEU A 62 -2.38 -3.73 16.76
CA LEU A 62 -1.26 -3.35 17.62
C LEU A 62 -1.71 -2.50 18.82
N SER A 63 -2.79 -1.75 18.64
CA SER A 63 -3.34 -0.84 19.65
C SER A 63 -4.21 -1.57 20.66
N GLY A 64 -4.76 -2.71 20.28
CA GLY A 64 -5.46 -3.66 21.15
C GLY A 64 -4.55 -4.72 21.81
N ALA A 65 -3.23 -4.62 21.68
CA ALA A 65 -2.30 -5.61 22.23
C ALA A 65 -2.33 -5.62 23.77
N ALA A 66 -2.77 -6.72 24.37
CA ALA A 66 -2.92 -6.86 25.82
C ALA A 66 -1.62 -7.24 26.54
N THR A 67 -0.60 -7.69 25.81
CA THR A 67 0.67 -8.16 26.37
C THR A 67 1.87 -7.62 25.59
N VAL A 68 3.03 -7.55 26.26
CA VAL A 68 4.32 -7.16 25.64
C VAL A 68 4.67 -8.09 24.47
N TRP A 69 4.42 -9.39 24.59
CA TRP A 69 4.65 -10.35 23.50
C TRP A 69 3.76 -10.05 22.28
N GLN A 70 2.46 -9.78 22.49
CA GLN A 70 1.54 -9.44 21.39
C GLN A 70 1.95 -8.15 20.70
N SER A 71 2.40 -7.15 21.47
CA SER A 71 2.92 -5.90 20.90
C SER A 71 4.17 -6.15 20.05
N ARG A 72 5.13 -6.95 20.54
CA ARG A 72 6.34 -7.32 19.77
C ARG A 72 6.00 -8.02 18.46
N VAL A 73 5.13 -9.03 18.50
CA VAL A 73 4.71 -9.77 17.30
C VAL A 73 3.96 -8.86 16.34
N GLY A 74 3.01 -8.06 16.84
CA GLY A 74 2.25 -7.10 16.05
C GLY A 74 3.15 -6.07 15.36
N THR A 75 4.15 -5.53 16.06
CA THR A 75 5.12 -4.59 15.49
C THR A 75 5.93 -5.25 14.37
N ARG A 76 6.37 -6.51 14.52
CA ARG A 76 7.10 -7.22 13.45
C ARG A 76 6.23 -7.47 12.22
N LEU A 77 5.00 -7.93 12.44
CA LEU A 77 4.03 -8.15 11.35
C LEU A 77 3.73 -6.83 10.63
N LEU A 78 3.53 -5.74 11.37
CA LEU A 78 3.27 -4.42 10.79
C LEU A 78 4.44 -3.94 9.93
N VAL A 79 5.68 -4.09 10.38
CA VAL A 79 6.86 -3.72 9.57
C VAL A 79 6.92 -4.55 8.30
N GLN A 80 6.74 -5.87 8.41
CA GLN A 80 6.82 -6.78 7.28
C GLN A 80 5.78 -6.41 6.22
N GLU A 81 4.53 -6.21 6.63
CA GLU A 81 3.46 -5.81 5.73
C GLU A 81 3.70 -4.41 5.13
N THR A 82 4.18 -3.46 5.94
CA THR A 82 4.51 -2.11 5.46
C THR A 82 5.56 -2.15 4.36
N ILE A 83 6.63 -2.92 4.54
CA ILE A 83 7.67 -3.09 3.51
C ILE A 83 7.10 -3.77 2.27
N ALA A 84 6.31 -4.84 2.45
CA ALA A 84 5.71 -5.56 1.32
C ALA A 84 4.81 -4.66 0.47
N VAL A 85 3.96 -3.84 1.10
CA VAL A 85 3.10 -2.87 0.39
C VAL A 85 3.95 -1.83 -0.35
N ILE A 86 5.00 -1.29 0.29
CA ILE A 86 5.89 -0.31 -0.35
C ILE A 86 6.60 -0.93 -1.57
N GLU A 87 7.08 -2.16 -1.47
CA GLU A 87 7.78 -2.85 -2.56
C GLU A 87 6.85 -3.21 -3.71
N GLN A 88 5.68 -3.76 -3.40
CA GLN A 88 4.64 -4.09 -4.38
C GLN A 88 4.24 -2.86 -5.18
N MET A 89 3.86 -1.78 -4.49
CA MET A 89 3.48 -0.53 -5.13
C MET A 89 4.64 0.11 -5.90
N GLY A 90 5.86 0.02 -5.36
CA GLY A 90 7.04 0.51 -6.04
C GLY A 90 7.33 -0.23 -7.34
N GLY A 91 7.08 -1.54 -7.39
CA GLY A 91 7.15 -2.34 -8.62
C GLY A 91 6.15 -1.87 -9.67
N ILE A 92 4.90 -1.66 -9.24
CA ILE A 92 3.80 -1.19 -10.09
C ILE A 92 4.14 0.17 -10.72
N LEU A 93 4.61 1.13 -9.92
CA LEU A 93 4.84 2.54 -10.32
C LEU A 93 6.12 2.78 -11.15
N THR A 94 6.81 1.73 -11.57
CA THR A 94 8.01 1.85 -12.44
C THR A 94 7.65 2.03 -13.92
N ARG A 95 8.61 1.84 -14.84
CA ARG A 95 8.42 1.98 -16.30
C ARG A 95 7.26 1.16 -16.89
N THR A 96 6.85 0.09 -16.22
CA THR A 96 5.66 -0.69 -16.60
C THR A 96 4.40 0.17 -16.54
N PHE A 97 4.28 1.02 -15.52
CA PHE A 97 3.16 1.95 -15.31
C PHE A 97 2.94 2.86 -16.52
N GLU A 98 3.97 3.60 -16.93
CA GLU A 98 3.87 4.61 -17.98
C GLU A 98 3.37 4.02 -19.30
N ASN A 99 3.85 2.83 -19.66
CA ASN A 99 3.43 2.12 -20.87
C ASN A 99 1.95 1.66 -20.78
N GLN A 100 1.52 1.15 -19.62
CA GLN A 100 0.14 0.69 -19.43
C GLN A 100 -0.87 1.85 -19.41
N VAL A 101 -0.50 2.98 -18.79
CA VAL A 101 -1.33 4.18 -18.77
C VAL A 101 -1.51 4.74 -20.19
N ILE A 102 -0.42 4.88 -20.96
CA ILE A 102 -0.49 5.35 -22.36
C ILE A 102 -1.34 4.42 -23.22
N ALA A 103 -1.21 3.10 -23.02
CA ALA A 103 -1.97 2.10 -23.77
C ALA A 103 -3.48 2.23 -23.55
N ILE A 104 -3.91 2.69 -22.37
CA ILE A 104 -5.33 2.79 -22.00
C ILE A 104 -5.90 4.18 -22.25
N THR A 105 -5.08 5.21 -22.07
CA THR A 105 -5.55 6.57 -22.12
C THR A 105 -4.50 7.53 -22.65
N ASN A 106 -4.83 8.17 -23.77
CA ASN A 106 -4.15 9.37 -24.26
C ASN A 106 -4.70 10.67 -23.63
N ASN A 107 -5.52 10.58 -22.58
CA ASN A 107 -6.11 11.75 -21.92
C ASN A 107 -5.14 12.33 -20.87
N PRO A 108 -4.60 13.55 -21.07
CA PRO A 108 -3.67 14.18 -20.12
C PRO A 108 -4.26 14.33 -18.71
N ARG A 109 -5.58 14.54 -18.60
CA ARG A 109 -6.28 14.68 -17.30
C ARG A 109 -6.27 13.41 -16.46
N LEU A 110 -6.06 12.25 -17.07
CA LEU A 110 -5.93 10.96 -16.39
C LEU A 110 -4.46 10.59 -16.16
N LEU A 111 -3.57 11.03 -17.05
CA LEU A 111 -2.14 10.79 -16.96
C LEU A 111 -1.47 11.64 -15.85
N GLU A 112 -1.86 12.91 -15.72
CA GLU A 112 -1.27 13.84 -14.75
C GLU A 112 -1.40 13.39 -13.28
N PRO A 113 -2.58 13.01 -12.75
CA PRO A 113 -2.72 12.57 -11.36
C PRO A 113 -1.91 11.30 -11.03
N LEU A 114 -1.76 10.43 -12.02
CA LEU A 114 -1.00 9.18 -11.93
C LEU A 114 0.51 9.45 -11.91
N GLN A 115 1.01 10.35 -12.77
CA GLN A 115 2.41 10.79 -12.74
C GLN A 115 2.75 11.55 -11.46
N GLU A 116 1.81 12.36 -10.95
CA GLU A 116 1.96 13.04 -9.66
C GLU A 116 2.07 12.02 -8.53
N SER A 117 1.21 11.01 -8.50
CA SER A 117 1.28 9.91 -7.51
C SER A 117 2.62 9.15 -7.56
N ALA A 118 3.18 8.93 -8.75
CA ALA A 118 4.49 8.29 -8.91
C ALA A 118 5.64 9.18 -8.38
N LYS A 119 5.57 10.50 -8.62
CA LYS A 119 6.53 11.48 -8.07
C LYS A 119 6.43 11.56 -6.54
N GLU A 120 5.22 11.55 -6.00
CA GLU A 120 4.97 11.49 -4.57
C GLU A 120 5.55 10.22 -3.96
N PHE A 121 5.35 9.06 -4.60
CA PHE A 121 5.95 7.80 -4.15
C PHE A 121 7.48 7.83 -4.18
N ALA A 122 8.09 8.34 -5.25
CA ALA A 122 9.54 8.49 -5.34
C ALA A 122 10.10 9.38 -4.23
N THR A 123 9.38 10.47 -3.92
CA THR A 123 9.71 11.39 -2.82
C THR A 123 9.57 10.70 -1.47
N PHE A 124 8.44 10.01 -1.23
CA PHE A 124 8.20 9.21 -0.03
C PHE A 124 9.29 8.16 0.17
N ARG A 125 9.64 7.39 -0.86
CA ARG A 125 10.72 6.38 -0.82
C ARG A 125 12.05 7.01 -0.44
N ARG A 126 12.40 8.13 -1.07
CA ARG A 126 13.66 8.82 -0.78
C ARG A 126 13.73 9.30 0.67
N ILE A 127 12.65 9.85 1.21
CA ILE A 127 12.58 10.32 2.61
C ILE A 127 12.75 9.14 3.58
N ASN A 128 12.10 8.01 3.28
CA ASN A 128 12.03 6.87 4.19
C ASN A 128 13.08 5.75 3.91
N ASP A 129 13.94 5.88 2.89
CA ASP A 129 14.86 4.82 2.43
C ASP A 129 15.76 4.29 3.56
N LYS A 130 16.31 5.19 4.39
CA LYS A 130 17.17 4.79 5.51
C LYS A 130 16.41 3.93 6.52
N GLU A 131 15.18 4.32 6.84
CA GLU A 131 14.32 3.64 7.83
C GLU A 131 13.85 2.28 7.28
N ILE A 132 13.40 2.26 6.02
CA ILE A 132 13.02 1.04 5.30
C ILE A 132 14.18 0.04 5.29
N ARG A 133 15.40 0.46 4.91
CA ARG A 133 16.57 -0.42 4.93
C ARG A 133 16.94 -0.88 6.33
N GLY A 134 16.80 -0.01 7.33
CA GLY A 134 17.00 -0.37 8.73
C GLY A 134 16.07 -1.50 9.14
N PHE A 135 14.79 -1.37 8.84
CA PHE A 135 13.78 -2.39 9.14
C PHE A 135 13.95 -3.68 8.35
N GLN A 136 14.27 -3.61 7.05
CA GLN A 136 14.56 -4.79 6.23
C GLN A 136 15.73 -5.61 6.81
N LYS A 137 16.77 -4.94 7.31
CA LYS A 137 17.87 -5.59 8.04
C LYS A 137 17.37 -6.24 9.32
N SER A 138 16.62 -5.53 10.14
CA SER A 138 16.06 -6.04 11.41
C SER A 138 15.06 -7.19 11.24
N LEU A 139 14.51 -7.38 10.05
CA LEU A 139 13.66 -8.51 9.69
C LEU A 139 14.39 -9.65 8.97
N ASN A 140 15.71 -9.56 8.73
CA ASN A 140 16.48 -10.52 7.93
C ASN A 140 15.97 -10.65 6.48
N LEU A 141 15.30 -9.63 5.95
CA LEU A 141 14.83 -9.63 4.55
C LEU A 141 15.97 -9.43 3.54
N ILE A 142 17.16 -9.05 4.03
CA ILE A 142 18.37 -8.89 3.21
C ILE A 142 19.32 -10.06 3.49
N GLU A 143 19.51 -10.93 2.50
CA GLU A 143 20.36 -12.14 2.60
C GLU A 143 21.83 -11.83 2.96
N THR A 144 22.32 -10.61 2.66
CA THR A 144 23.71 -10.21 2.87
C THR A 144 24.07 -9.86 4.33
N SER A 145 23.12 -9.98 5.25
CA SER A 145 23.33 -9.69 6.69
C SER A 145 24.33 -10.68 7.32
N LYS A 146 25.38 -10.17 7.98
CA LYS A 146 26.43 -11.04 8.57
C LYS A 146 25.87 -11.86 9.74
N LYS A 147 26.36 -13.09 9.96
CA LYS A 147 25.92 -13.99 11.07
C LYS A 147 25.92 -13.33 12.47
N ARG A 148 26.81 -12.36 12.73
CA ARG A 148 26.84 -11.61 14.01
C ARG A 148 25.68 -10.63 14.14
N GLU A 149 25.25 -10.01 13.04
CA GLU A 149 24.08 -9.15 13.05
C GLU A 149 22.86 -10.00 13.39
N ARG A 150 22.74 -11.23 12.83
CA ARG A 150 21.67 -12.23 13.08
C ARG A 150 21.37 -12.56 14.55
N ILE A 151 22.30 -12.30 15.47
CA ILE A 151 22.17 -12.60 16.90
C ILE A 151 21.65 -11.37 17.70
N VAL A 152 21.72 -10.16 17.14
CA VAL A 152 21.21 -8.92 17.76
C VAL A 152 19.68 -8.76 17.58
N PHE A 153 19.03 -9.73 16.93
CA PHE A 153 17.62 -9.73 16.51
C PHE A 153 16.61 -9.90 17.66
N ASP A 154 17.11 -10.10 18.89
CA ASP A 154 16.34 -10.13 20.14
C ASP A 154 15.98 -8.73 20.65
N GLN A 155 16.44 -7.66 19.99
CA GLN A 155 16.03 -6.30 20.34
C GLN A 155 14.65 -5.97 19.77
N ASP A 156 13.80 -5.40 20.62
CA ASP A 156 12.48 -4.92 20.23
C ASP A 156 12.62 -3.85 19.14
N LEU A 157 11.82 -3.99 18.08
CA LEU A 157 11.69 -2.94 17.08
C LEU A 157 11.09 -1.69 17.74
N ASP A 158 11.62 -0.51 17.39
CA ASP A 158 11.04 0.75 17.82
C ASP A 158 9.62 0.89 17.26
N THR A 159 8.64 0.58 18.11
CA THR A 159 7.22 0.56 17.74
C THR A 159 6.74 1.94 17.29
N GLY A 160 7.31 3.03 17.81
CA GLY A 160 6.99 4.39 17.39
C GLY A 160 7.45 4.67 15.95
N ALA A 161 8.68 4.29 15.62
CA ALA A 161 9.23 4.44 14.28
C ALA A 161 8.47 3.56 13.25
N VAL A 162 8.14 2.32 13.64
CA VAL A 162 7.32 1.41 12.82
C VAL A 162 5.95 2.00 12.53
N MET A 163 5.27 2.48 13.55
CA MET A 163 3.94 3.07 13.40
C MET A 163 3.97 4.30 12.50
N LYS A 164 4.99 5.15 12.66
CA LYS A 164 5.17 6.34 11.82
C LYS A 164 5.31 5.97 10.34
N LEU A 165 6.12 4.96 10.02
CA LEU A 165 6.30 4.49 8.64
C LEU A 165 5.02 3.86 8.08
N ALA A 166 4.33 3.04 8.87
CA ALA A 166 3.07 2.41 8.48
C ALA A 166 1.99 3.46 8.18
N LEU A 167 1.84 4.48 9.04
CA LEU A 167 0.88 5.56 8.83
C LEU A 167 1.20 6.41 7.60
N ALA A 168 2.48 6.74 7.41
CA ALA A 168 2.90 7.46 6.22
C ALA A 168 2.61 6.65 4.93
N THR A 169 2.77 5.32 5.00
CA THR A 169 2.41 4.40 3.91
C THR A 169 0.90 4.38 3.66
N VAL A 170 0.07 4.26 4.70
CA VAL A 170 -1.40 4.32 4.61
C VAL A 170 -1.88 5.63 3.98
N ILE A 171 -1.34 6.77 4.41
CA ILE A 171 -1.70 8.09 3.85
C ILE A 171 -1.40 8.13 2.35
N TRP A 172 -0.21 7.68 1.97
CA TRP A 172 0.21 7.64 0.57
C TRP A 172 -0.64 6.68 -0.28
N VAL A 173 -0.84 5.43 0.17
CA VAL A 173 -1.69 4.43 -0.50
C VAL A 173 -3.11 4.93 -0.67
N SER A 174 -3.65 5.65 0.32
CA SER A 174 -4.98 6.26 0.26
C SER A 174 -5.06 7.39 -0.78
N GLY A 175 -4.00 8.18 -0.92
CA GLY A 175 -3.87 9.17 -2.00
C GLY A 175 -3.85 8.51 -3.37
N PHE A 176 -3.01 7.49 -3.53
CA PHE A 176 -2.90 6.72 -4.77
C PHE A 176 -4.22 6.05 -5.17
N GLY A 177 -4.92 5.41 -4.24
CA GLY A 177 -6.21 4.76 -4.49
C GLY A 177 -7.30 5.72 -5.01
N LYS A 178 -7.26 7.00 -4.62
CA LYS A 178 -8.13 8.04 -5.22
C LYS A 178 -7.80 8.27 -6.69
N GLY A 179 -6.52 8.37 -7.02
CA GLY A 179 -6.06 8.49 -8.41
C GLY A 179 -6.49 7.32 -9.28
N VAL A 180 -6.35 6.09 -8.77
CA VAL A 180 -6.77 4.87 -9.48
C VAL A 180 -8.29 4.84 -9.70
N THR A 181 -9.09 5.19 -8.69
CA THR A 181 -10.55 5.22 -8.79
C THR A 181 -11.06 6.22 -9.84
N LEU A 182 -10.40 7.39 -9.96
CA LEU A 182 -10.72 8.38 -10.99
C LEU A 182 -10.50 7.82 -12.40
N VAL A 183 -9.45 7.04 -12.60
CA VAL A 183 -9.14 6.41 -13.89
C VAL A 183 -10.16 5.32 -14.22
N ILE A 184 -10.48 4.44 -13.28
CA ILE A 184 -11.53 3.42 -13.46
C ILE A 184 -12.87 4.07 -13.83
N SER A 185 -13.24 5.15 -13.12
CA SER A 185 -14.48 5.90 -13.41
C SER A 185 -14.47 6.50 -14.82
N ALA A 186 -13.34 7.05 -15.25
CA ALA A 186 -13.20 7.60 -16.59
C ALA A 186 -13.19 6.53 -17.70
N LEU A 187 -12.69 5.32 -17.43
CA LEU A 187 -12.78 4.19 -18.36
C LEU A 187 -14.22 3.70 -18.51
N ARG A 188 -14.97 3.63 -17.41
CA ARG A 188 -16.40 3.28 -17.44
C ARG A 188 -17.24 4.34 -18.15
N GLY A 189 -16.97 5.63 -17.88
CA GLY A 189 -17.70 6.74 -18.51
C GLY A 189 -17.48 6.88 -20.02
N LYS A 190 -16.45 6.25 -20.60
CA LYS A 190 -16.27 6.16 -22.06
C LYS A 190 -17.15 5.09 -22.71
N GLY A 191 -17.80 4.21 -21.93
CA GLY A 191 -18.68 3.16 -22.44
C GLY A 191 -20.12 3.59 -22.75
N GLU A 192 -20.50 4.84 -22.45
CA GLU A 192 -21.86 5.36 -22.65
C GLU A 192 -21.97 6.38 -23.82
N GLY A 193 -21.03 6.37 -24.78
CA GLY A 193 -21.01 7.28 -25.93
C GLY A 193 -21.05 6.58 -27.27
#